data_AF-A0A8T6LJY2-F1
#
_entry.id   AF-A0A8T6LJY2-F1
#
_cell.length_a   1.000
_cell.length_b   1.000
_cell.length_c   1.000
_cell.angle_alpha   90.00
_cell.angle_beta   90.00
_cell.angle_gamma   90.00
#
_symmetry.space_group_name_H-M   'P 1'
#
loop_
_entity.id
_entity.type
_entity.pdbx_description
1 polymer ?
#
loop_
_entity_poly.entity_id
_entity_poly.type
_entity_poly.pdbx_seq_one_letter_code
_entity_poly.pdbx_strand_id
1 'polypeptide(L)'
;MMEDIGSLERHQLSAIFGNMDEEERLALENDVAEHGVKTPITLYEGKVLDGWHRLQAALKCGEDHIPIDPEEPEDPAAFVIRANALRRHLTAERRAAITLQVTEWAGPGTNQHGRVGHNDPPTNAELARKAGVSPATIKRVKRRIREGHGEALARGETTLSELAKEEREKLAMKDTVTRPLTRMERLEAETERLRVDRGTALEKLKECEQEVAALTRERARGGVNSHSLAEVGTTLQEGSGATTQGARALTHEGPDQGSLLPDYRPTPYER
;
A
#
# COMPACT_ATOMS: atom_id res chain seq x y z
N MET A 1 21.98 -34.49 32.72
CA MET A 1 22.26 -33.09 33.12
C MET A 1 20.93 -32.38 33.07
N MET A 2 20.47 -31.78 34.17
CA MET A 2 19.30 -30.88 34.13
C MET A 2 19.78 -29.63 33.41
N GLU A 3 19.49 -29.54 32.11
CA GLU A 3 19.63 -28.29 31.38
C GLU A 3 18.78 -27.23 32.10
N ASP A 4 19.29 -26.02 32.23
CA ASP A 4 18.58 -24.94 32.89
C ASP A 4 17.42 -24.50 31.98
N ILE A 5 16.28 -25.17 32.13
CA ILE A 5 15.11 -25.07 31.26
C ILE A 5 14.58 -23.61 31.18
N GLY A 6 14.84 -22.80 32.21
CA GLY A 6 14.50 -21.38 32.25
C GLY A 6 15.34 -20.49 31.32
N SER A 7 16.47 -20.99 30.80
CA SER A 7 17.39 -20.26 29.93
C SER A 7 17.24 -20.59 28.44
N LEU A 8 16.33 -21.50 28.08
CA LEU A 8 16.15 -21.94 26.70
C LEU A 8 15.55 -20.84 25.81
N GLU A 9 16.16 -20.62 24.65
CA GLU A 9 15.68 -19.67 23.66
C GLU A 9 14.75 -20.33 22.64
N ARG A 10 13.81 -19.57 22.09
CA ARG A 10 12.97 -20.02 20.96
C ARG A 10 13.79 -20.08 19.67
N HIS A 11 13.73 -21.20 18.97
CA HIS A 11 14.36 -21.32 17.66
C HIS A 11 13.61 -20.48 16.60
N GLN A 12 14.33 -19.91 15.63
CA GLN A 12 13.74 -19.06 14.57
C GLN A 12 12.66 -19.78 13.77
N LEU A 13 12.89 -21.06 13.42
CA LEU A 13 11.87 -21.89 12.75
C LEU A 13 10.57 -22.03 13.55
N SER A 14 10.66 -22.08 14.88
CA SER A 14 9.47 -22.10 15.75
C SER A 14 8.73 -20.76 15.69
N ALA A 15 9.47 -19.65 15.61
CA ALA A 15 8.92 -18.30 15.59
C ALA A 15 8.09 -17.98 14.33
N ILE A 16 8.37 -18.63 13.19
CA ILE A 16 7.62 -18.45 11.93
C ILE A 16 6.11 -18.68 12.08
N PHE A 17 5.71 -19.56 13.00
CA PHE A 17 4.29 -19.91 13.22
C PHE A 17 3.53 -18.87 14.05
N GLY A 18 4.22 -17.85 14.58
CA GLY A 18 3.64 -16.85 15.46
C GLY A 18 3.37 -17.36 16.88
N ASN A 19 2.68 -16.54 17.66
CA ASN A 19 2.22 -16.89 18.99
C ASN A 19 0.78 -17.42 18.91
N MET A 20 0.41 -18.27 19.87
CA MET A 20 -0.99 -18.65 20.08
C MET A 20 -1.76 -17.44 20.59
N ASP A 21 -3.08 -17.43 20.34
CA ASP A 21 -3.93 -16.41 20.91
C ASP A 21 -4.03 -16.57 22.45
N GLU A 22 -4.58 -15.53 23.09
CA GLU A 22 -4.64 -15.49 24.55
C GLU A 22 -5.55 -16.58 25.14
N GLU A 23 -6.63 -16.92 24.45
CA GLU A 23 -7.60 -17.93 24.89
C GLU A 23 -7.01 -19.35 24.80
N GLU A 24 -6.38 -19.69 23.67
CA GLU A 24 -5.64 -20.93 23.44
C GLU A 24 -4.48 -21.07 24.43
N ARG A 25 -3.77 -19.97 24.71
CA ARG A 25 -2.69 -19.95 25.70
C ARG A 25 -3.22 -20.26 27.10
N LEU A 26 -4.30 -19.61 27.54
CA LEU A 26 -4.92 -19.87 28.83
C LEU A 26 -5.45 -21.31 28.93
N ALA A 27 -6.06 -21.82 27.87
CA ALA A 27 -6.51 -23.22 27.82
C ALA A 27 -5.34 -24.20 27.96
N LEU A 28 -4.21 -23.93 27.28
CA LEU A 28 -3.00 -24.74 27.38
C LEU A 28 -2.37 -24.67 28.78
N GLU A 29 -2.34 -23.48 29.40
CA GLU A 29 -1.84 -23.32 30.77
C GLU A 29 -2.67 -24.13 31.78
N ASN A 30 -4.00 -24.11 31.65
CA ASN A 30 -4.87 -24.92 32.49
C ASN A 30 -4.66 -26.42 32.28
N ASP A 31 -4.52 -26.87 31.03
CA ASP A 31 -4.24 -28.29 30.74
C ASP A 31 -2.89 -28.73 31.29
N VAL A 32 -1.86 -27.88 31.19
CA VAL A 32 -0.53 -28.15 31.76
C VAL A 32 -0.58 -28.15 33.29
N ALA A 33 -1.35 -27.27 33.92
CA ALA A 33 -1.53 -27.26 35.38
C ALA A 33 -2.25 -28.52 35.90
N GLU A 34 -3.22 -29.04 35.15
CA GLU A 34 -4.00 -30.21 35.56
C GLU A 34 -3.30 -31.54 35.24
N HIS A 35 -2.61 -31.62 34.09
CA HIS A 35 -2.10 -32.88 33.58
C HIS A 35 -0.58 -32.92 33.33
N GLY A 36 0.12 -31.81 33.52
CA GLY A 36 1.53 -31.66 33.17
C GLY A 36 1.77 -31.67 31.65
N VAL A 37 3.03 -31.51 31.26
CA VAL A 37 3.43 -31.58 29.85
C VAL A 37 3.52 -33.03 29.39
N LYS A 38 2.55 -33.49 28.60
CA LYS A 38 2.53 -34.88 28.08
C LYS A 38 3.40 -35.10 26.83
N THR A 39 3.47 -34.09 25.97
CA THR A 39 4.22 -34.16 24.72
C THR A 39 5.59 -33.52 24.92
N PRO A 40 6.69 -34.22 24.62
CA PRO A 40 8.03 -33.69 24.84
C PRO A 40 8.29 -32.39 24.06
N ILE A 41 9.23 -31.60 24.58
CA ILE A 41 9.78 -30.43 23.91
C ILE A 41 10.92 -30.90 23.02
N THR A 42 10.90 -30.51 21.75
CA THR A 42 11.97 -30.82 20.81
C THR A 42 12.99 -29.69 20.80
N LEU A 43 14.25 -30.01 21.08
CA LEU A 43 15.36 -29.07 21.00
C LEU A 43 16.14 -29.25 19.68
N TYR A 44 16.78 -28.19 19.24
CA TYR A 44 17.75 -28.18 18.16
C TYR A 44 18.78 -27.09 18.43
N GLU A 45 20.06 -27.47 18.49
CA GLU A 45 21.18 -26.55 18.80
C GLU A 45 20.99 -25.81 20.14
N GLY A 46 20.44 -26.52 21.15
CA GLY A 46 20.15 -25.94 22.46
C GLY A 46 19.00 -24.93 22.47
N LYS A 47 18.22 -24.83 21.39
CA LYS A 47 17.05 -23.95 21.26
C LYS A 47 15.78 -24.76 21.07
N VAL A 48 14.65 -24.19 21.48
CA VAL A 48 13.34 -24.85 21.37
C VAL A 48 12.83 -24.81 19.94
N LEU A 49 12.81 -25.98 19.29
CA LEU A 49 12.34 -26.15 17.91
C LEU A 49 10.81 -26.33 17.86
N ASP A 50 10.25 -27.14 18.76
CA ASP A 50 8.81 -27.29 18.96
C ASP A 50 8.46 -27.37 20.45
N GLY A 51 7.28 -26.89 20.82
CA GLY A 51 6.81 -26.89 22.20
C GLY A 51 7.10 -25.62 22.99
N TRP A 52 7.43 -24.51 22.32
CA TRP A 52 7.68 -23.21 22.98
C TRP A 52 6.55 -22.78 23.95
N HIS A 53 5.29 -22.85 23.52
CA HIS A 53 4.18 -22.49 24.41
C HIS A 53 3.97 -23.49 25.56
N ARG A 54 4.29 -24.78 25.34
CA ARG A 54 4.27 -25.79 26.41
C ARG A 54 5.33 -25.51 27.45
N LEU A 55 6.54 -25.13 27.01
CA LEU A 55 7.62 -24.70 27.90
C LEU A 55 7.20 -23.51 28.76
N GLN A 56 6.65 -22.46 28.12
CA GLN A 56 6.22 -21.25 28.81
C GLN A 56 5.10 -21.54 29.83
N ALA A 57 4.14 -22.39 29.46
CA ALA A 57 3.09 -22.83 30.38
C ALA A 57 3.66 -23.59 31.58
N ALA A 58 4.55 -24.56 31.34
CA ALA A 58 5.18 -25.34 32.41
C ALA A 58 6.00 -24.48 33.37
N LEU A 59 6.80 -23.55 32.84
CA LEU A 59 7.57 -22.58 33.64
C LEU A 59 6.67 -21.70 34.50
N LYS A 60 5.50 -21.31 33.99
CA LYS A 60 4.52 -20.49 34.72
C LYS A 60 3.80 -21.29 35.80
N CYS A 61 3.50 -22.56 35.56
CA CYS A 61 2.91 -23.47 36.53
C CYS A 61 3.90 -23.92 37.61
N GLY A 62 5.20 -23.74 37.40
CA GLY A 62 6.24 -24.20 38.31
C GLY A 62 6.49 -25.70 38.20
N GLU A 63 6.31 -26.26 37.00
CA GLU A 63 6.37 -27.70 36.80
C GLU A 63 7.82 -28.20 36.69
N ASP A 64 8.22 -29.05 37.64
CA ASP A 64 9.62 -29.52 37.76
C ASP A 64 9.99 -30.59 36.72
N HIS A 65 9.02 -31.26 36.13
CA HIS A 65 9.25 -32.33 35.15
C HIS A 65 8.74 -31.96 33.77
N ILE A 66 9.66 -31.47 32.93
CA ILE A 66 9.39 -31.13 31.54
C ILE A 66 10.07 -32.18 30.67
N PRO A 67 9.31 -33.05 29.96
CA PRO A 67 9.91 -34.03 29.08
C PRO A 67 10.55 -33.33 27.88
N ILE A 68 11.82 -33.61 27.65
CA ILE A 68 12.59 -33.15 26.49
C ILE A 68 12.85 -34.36 25.60
N ASP A 69 12.70 -34.17 24.29
CA ASP A 69 13.03 -35.19 23.30
C ASP A 69 14.54 -35.46 23.35
N PRO A 70 14.99 -36.70 23.62
CA PRO A 70 16.41 -37.00 23.74
C PRO A 70 17.17 -36.89 22.40
N GLU A 71 16.46 -36.87 21.27
CA GLU A 71 17.07 -36.82 19.95
C GLU A 71 16.74 -35.52 19.22
N GLU A 72 17.79 -34.83 18.74
CA GLU A 72 17.62 -33.70 17.83
C GLU A 72 17.23 -34.21 16.43
N PRO A 73 16.27 -33.56 15.75
CA PRO A 73 15.88 -33.96 14.41
C PRO A 73 17.03 -33.74 13.41
N GLU A 74 17.29 -34.76 12.59
CA GLU A 74 18.32 -34.70 11.53
C GLU A 74 18.04 -33.59 10.50
N ASP A 75 16.76 -33.39 10.16
CA ASP A 75 16.27 -32.30 9.32
C ASP A 75 15.25 -31.46 10.11
N PRO A 76 15.68 -30.37 10.79
CA PRO A 76 14.80 -29.51 11.59
C PRO A 76 13.75 -28.81 10.72
N ALA A 77 14.06 -28.49 9.47
CA ALA A 77 13.14 -27.83 8.55
C ALA A 77 12.00 -28.78 8.15
N ALA A 78 12.31 -30.02 7.76
CA ALA A 78 11.29 -31.02 7.47
C ALA A 78 10.52 -31.45 8.72
N PHE A 79 11.17 -31.52 9.89
CA PHE A 79 10.49 -31.77 11.16
C PHE A 79 9.41 -30.71 11.43
N VAL A 80 9.78 -29.43 11.42
CA VAL A 80 8.87 -28.32 11.70
C VAL A 80 7.73 -28.25 10.67
N ILE A 81 8.03 -28.47 9.38
CA ILE A 81 6.98 -28.56 8.36
C ILE A 81 6.03 -29.71 8.66
N ARG A 82 6.50 -30.91 9.00
CA ARG A 82 5.64 -32.07 9.28
C ARG A 82 4.82 -31.90 10.56
N ALA A 83 5.46 -31.45 11.64
CA ALA A 83 4.83 -31.19 12.94
C ALA A 83 3.70 -30.16 12.83
N ASN A 84 3.84 -29.20 11.90
CA ASN A 84 2.84 -28.15 11.70
C ASN A 84 1.95 -28.36 10.45
N ALA A 85 2.29 -29.26 9.53
CA ALA A 85 1.51 -29.55 8.32
C ALA A 85 0.12 -30.10 8.65
N LEU A 86 -0.02 -30.77 9.80
CA LEU A 86 -1.27 -31.33 10.33
C LEU A 86 -2.07 -30.36 11.20
N ARG A 87 -1.62 -29.12 11.38
CA ARG A 87 -2.48 -28.06 11.90
C ARG A 87 -3.54 -27.77 10.84
N ARG A 88 -4.60 -28.57 10.84
CA ARG A 88 -5.72 -28.66 9.86
C ARG A 88 -6.44 -27.32 9.62
N HIS A 89 -6.12 -26.30 10.41
CA HIS A 89 -6.62 -24.94 10.32
C HIS A 89 -5.75 -24.00 9.48
N LEU A 90 -4.58 -24.42 8.97
CA LEU A 90 -3.74 -23.56 8.13
C LEU A 90 -4.28 -23.48 6.69
N THR A 91 -4.62 -22.27 6.26
CA THR A 91 -5.00 -21.96 4.87
C THR A 91 -3.88 -22.30 3.89
N ALA A 92 -4.21 -22.56 2.62
CA ALA A 92 -3.22 -22.96 1.62
C ALA A 92 -2.11 -21.90 1.42
N GLU A 93 -2.45 -20.62 1.48
CA GLU A 93 -1.48 -19.53 1.40
C GLU A 93 -0.54 -19.46 2.61
N ARG A 94 -1.04 -19.71 3.83
CA ARG A 94 -0.22 -19.82 5.04
C ARG A 94 0.77 -20.97 4.95
N ARG A 95 0.30 -22.17 4.55
CA ARG A 95 1.18 -23.34 4.36
C ARG A 95 2.29 -23.06 3.34
N ALA A 96 1.94 -22.38 2.25
CA ALA A 96 2.90 -21.97 1.23
C ALA A 96 3.92 -20.96 1.78
N ALA A 97 3.49 -19.94 2.53
CA ALA A 97 4.36 -18.92 3.11
C ALA A 97 5.33 -19.52 4.13
N ILE A 98 4.82 -20.35 5.04
CA ILE A 98 5.62 -21.07 6.04
C ILE A 98 6.65 -21.96 5.36
N THR A 99 6.24 -22.78 4.39
CA THR A 99 7.15 -23.69 3.68
C THR A 99 8.28 -22.92 2.98
N LEU A 100 7.98 -21.76 2.39
CA LEU A 100 8.98 -20.91 1.75
C LEU A 100 10.00 -20.37 2.75
N GLN A 101 9.55 -19.81 3.87
CA GLN A 101 10.45 -19.26 4.91
C GLN A 101 11.31 -20.35 5.56
N VAL A 102 10.72 -21.51 5.86
CA VAL A 102 11.46 -22.66 6.42
C VAL A 102 12.51 -23.17 5.43
N THR A 103 12.18 -23.19 4.14
CA THR A 103 13.10 -23.63 3.10
C THR A 103 14.23 -22.63 2.86
N GLU A 104 13.94 -21.33 2.99
CA GLU A 104 14.95 -20.26 2.91
C GLU A 104 15.94 -20.34 4.07
N TRP A 105 15.46 -20.63 5.28
CA TRP A 105 16.33 -20.91 6.44
C TRP A 105 17.20 -22.16 6.22
N ALA A 106 16.68 -23.20 5.56
CA ALA A 106 17.43 -24.42 5.25
C ALA A 106 18.39 -24.26 4.04
N GLY A 107 18.40 -23.09 3.39
CA GLY A 107 19.22 -22.83 2.21
C GLY A 107 20.71 -22.63 2.53
N PRO A 108 21.58 -22.68 1.50
CA PRO A 108 23.03 -22.56 1.68
C PRO A 108 23.43 -21.26 2.40
N GLY A 109 24.17 -21.39 3.50
CA GLY A 109 24.77 -20.26 4.23
C GLY A 109 23.94 -19.71 5.39
N THR A 110 22.66 -20.06 5.51
CA THR A 110 21.81 -19.62 6.64
C THR A 110 21.87 -20.60 7.82
N ASN A 111 22.10 -21.89 7.54
CA ASN A 111 22.33 -22.93 8.53
C ASN A 111 23.82 -23.33 8.57
N GLN A 112 24.67 -22.47 9.18
CA GLN A 112 26.11 -22.72 9.32
C GLN A 112 26.47 -24.06 10.03
N HIS A 113 25.49 -24.69 10.68
CA HIS A 113 25.59 -25.98 11.36
C HIS A 113 24.64 -27.06 10.80
N GLY A 114 23.88 -26.75 9.75
CA GLY A 114 22.89 -27.67 9.17
C GLY A 114 23.55 -28.87 8.50
N ARG A 115 23.18 -30.10 8.93
CA ARG A 115 23.61 -31.35 8.28
C ARG A 115 23.07 -31.52 6.86
N VAL A 116 22.13 -30.68 6.46
CA VAL A 116 21.42 -30.76 5.17
C VAL A 116 21.86 -29.61 4.27
N GLY A 117 22.94 -29.84 3.51
CA GLY A 117 23.35 -28.96 2.42
C GLY A 117 22.55 -29.25 1.15
N HIS A 118 21.43 -28.55 0.93
CA HIS A 118 20.80 -28.55 -0.39
C HIS A 118 21.56 -27.57 -1.30
N ASN A 119 22.42 -28.09 -2.18
CA ASN A 119 23.23 -27.26 -3.09
C ASN A 119 22.40 -26.47 -4.11
N ASP A 120 21.19 -26.93 -4.43
CA ASP A 120 20.28 -26.27 -5.38
C ASP A 120 19.02 -25.75 -4.68
N PRO A 121 18.57 -24.53 -5.01
CA PRO A 121 17.31 -24.02 -4.50
C PRO A 121 16.15 -24.87 -5.01
N PRO A 122 15.23 -25.33 -4.14
CA PRO A 122 14.17 -26.23 -4.54
C PRO A 122 13.20 -25.59 -5.52
N THR A 123 12.72 -26.41 -6.44
CA THR A 123 11.78 -26.02 -7.48
C THR A 123 10.41 -25.64 -6.89
N ASN A 124 9.63 -24.86 -7.62
CA ASN A 124 8.26 -24.53 -7.21
C ASN A 124 7.37 -25.77 -7.07
N ALA A 125 7.65 -26.84 -7.82
CA ALA A 125 6.90 -28.10 -7.75
C ALA A 125 7.22 -28.85 -6.45
N GLU A 126 8.49 -28.89 -6.03
CA GLU A 126 8.89 -29.50 -4.76
C GLU A 126 8.36 -28.74 -3.56
N LEU A 127 8.43 -27.40 -3.60
CA LEU A 127 7.84 -26.53 -2.58
C LEU A 127 6.33 -26.74 -2.46
N ALA A 128 5.64 -26.86 -3.60
CA ALA A 128 4.20 -27.12 -3.65
C ALA A 128 3.85 -28.48 -3.02
N ARG A 129 4.64 -29.52 -3.30
CA ARG A 129 4.48 -30.85 -2.70
C ARG A 129 4.72 -30.81 -1.18
N LYS A 130 5.78 -30.14 -0.72
CA LYS A 130 6.08 -29.98 0.72
C LYS A 130 4.95 -29.24 1.46
N ALA A 131 4.39 -28.20 0.85
CA ALA A 131 3.31 -27.40 1.43
C ALA A 131 1.90 -28.02 1.27
N GLY A 132 1.74 -29.05 0.43
CA GLY A 132 0.44 -29.62 0.06
C GLY A 132 -0.46 -28.59 -0.64
N VAL A 133 0.08 -27.85 -1.62
CA VAL A 133 -0.63 -26.80 -2.37
C VAL A 133 -0.33 -26.87 -3.87
N SER A 134 -0.98 -26.03 -4.67
CA SER A 134 -0.68 -25.91 -6.10
C SER A 134 0.63 -25.13 -6.36
N PRO A 135 1.38 -25.43 -7.43
CA PRO A 135 2.54 -24.62 -7.84
C PRO A 135 2.19 -23.14 -8.14
N ALA A 136 0.95 -22.87 -8.55
CA ALA A 136 0.46 -21.50 -8.75
C ALA A 136 0.37 -20.73 -7.43
N THR A 137 -0.04 -21.38 -6.34
CA THR A 137 -0.06 -20.79 -4.99
C THR A 137 1.35 -20.39 -4.56
N ILE A 138 2.33 -21.28 -4.75
CA ILE A 138 3.74 -20.97 -4.45
C ILE A 138 4.21 -19.74 -5.22
N LYS A 139 3.91 -19.64 -6.53
CA LYS A 139 4.28 -18.47 -7.34
C LYS A 139 3.66 -17.17 -6.82
N ARG A 140 2.37 -17.19 -6.47
CA ARG A 140 1.66 -16.03 -5.92
C ARG A 140 2.25 -15.59 -4.59
N VAL A 141 2.50 -16.54 -3.67
CA VAL A 141 3.10 -16.24 -2.37
C VAL A 141 4.55 -15.75 -2.52
N LYS A 142 5.36 -16.35 -3.39
CA LYS A 142 6.73 -15.85 -3.71
C LYS A 142 6.75 -14.41 -4.20
N ARG A 143 5.70 -13.97 -4.91
CA ARG A 143 5.56 -12.56 -5.32
C ARG A 143 5.31 -11.68 -4.09
N ARG A 144 4.36 -12.05 -3.24
CA ARG A 144 4.02 -11.30 -2.02
C ARG A 144 5.15 -11.26 -0.99
N ILE A 145 5.97 -12.31 -0.88
CA ILE A 145 7.17 -12.30 -0.03
C ILE A 145 8.15 -11.22 -0.51
N ARG A 146 8.40 -11.10 -1.82
CA ARG A 146 9.27 -10.05 -2.39
C ARG A 146 8.73 -8.63 -2.18
N GLU A 147 7.42 -8.50 -2.01
CA GLU A 147 6.75 -7.24 -1.67
C GLU A 147 6.76 -6.94 -0.16
N GLY A 148 7.29 -7.85 0.67
CA GLY A 148 7.39 -7.67 2.13
C GLY A 148 6.24 -8.27 2.94
N HIS A 149 5.28 -8.98 2.31
CA HIS A 149 4.10 -9.54 2.99
C HIS A 149 4.28 -10.99 3.47
N GLY A 150 5.52 -11.52 3.50
CA GLY A 150 5.79 -12.92 3.81
C GLY A 150 5.38 -13.33 5.22
N GLU A 151 5.80 -12.55 6.23
CA GLU A 151 5.51 -12.81 7.64
C GLU A 151 4.01 -12.69 7.94
N ALA A 152 3.37 -11.63 7.44
CA ALA A 152 1.94 -11.42 7.58
C ALA A 152 1.12 -12.58 6.99
N LEU A 153 1.54 -13.10 5.83
CA LEU A 153 0.93 -14.29 5.22
C LEU A 153 1.17 -15.57 6.00
N ALA A 154 2.32 -15.75 6.67
CA ALA A 154 2.58 -16.94 7.49
C ALA A 154 1.74 -16.91 8.78
N ARG A 155 1.69 -15.75 9.44
CA ARG A 155 0.90 -15.52 10.65
C ARG A 155 -0.61 -15.52 10.39
N GLY A 156 -1.03 -15.25 9.15
CA GLY A 156 -2.45 -15.17 8.78
C GLY A 156 -3.08 -13.82 9.10
N GLU A 157 -2.27 -12.77 9.23
CA GLU A 157 -2.70 -11.37 9.44
C GLU A 157 -3.25 -10.76 8.14
N THR A 158 -2.89 -11.34 7.00
CA THR A 158 -3.39 -10.95 5.67
C THR A 158 -3.56 -12.17 4.79
N THR A 159 -4.34 -12.02 3.73
CA THR A 159 -4.64 -13.05 2.73
C THR A 159 -4.20 -12.63 1.33
N LEU A 160 -4.05 -13.60 0.40
CA LEU A 160 -3.76 -13.27 -0.99
C LEU A 160 -4.89 -12.46 -1.65
N SER A 161 -6.12 -12.63 -1.18
CA SER A 161 -7.31 -11.93 -1.69
C SER A 161 -7.28 -10.46 -1.31
N GLU A 162 -7.01 -10.14 -0.05
CA GLU A 162 -6.89 -8.76 0.45
C GLU A 162 -5.77 -8.02 -0.28
N LEU A 163 -4.58 -8.62 -0.36
CA LEU A 163 -3.45 -8.02 -1.08
C LEU A 163 -3.76 -7.81 -2.57
N ALA A 164 -4.52 -8.71 -3.19
CA ALA A 164 -4.96 -8.55 -4.59
C ALA A 164 -6.01 -7.45 -4.74
N LYS A 165 -6.90 -7.26 -3.76
CA LYS A 165 -7.88 -6.19 -3.74
C LYS A 165 -7.19 -4.83 -3.62
N GLU A 166 -6.28 -4.68 -2.67
CA GLU A 166 -5.49 -3.46 -2.50
C GLU A 166 -4.68 -3.12 -3.76
N GLU A 167 -4.07 -4.11 -4.39
CA GLU A 167 -3.33 -3.92 -5.64
C GLU A 167 -4.25 -3.38 -6.76
N ARG A 168 -5.46 -3.92 -6.89
CA ARG A 168 -6.46 -3.43 -7.86
C ARG A 168 -6.93 -2.02 -7.55
N GLU A 169 -7.18 -1.71 -6.28
CA GLU A 169 -7.58 -0.36 -5.86
C GLU A 169 -6.48 0.66 -6.14
N LYS A 170 -5.21 0.32 -5.82
CA LYS A 170 -4.04 1.16 -6.14
C LYS A 170 -3.91 1.38 -7.65
N LEU A 171 -4.12 0.33 -8.45
CA LEU A 171 -4.07 0.43 -9.91
C LEU A 171 -5.21 1.30 -10.46
N ALA A 172 -6.43 1.14 -9.94
CA ALA A 172 -7.58 1.96 -10.34
C ALA A 172 -7.40 3.44 -9.97
N MET A 173 -6.83 3.72 -8.79
CA MET A 173 -6.47 5.09 -8.41
C MET A 173 -5.41 5.68 -9.34
N LYS A 174 -4.37 4.90 -9.65
CA LYS A 174 -3.31 5.33 -10.58
C LYS A 174 -3.88 5.61 -11.98
N ASP A 175 -4.76 4.75 -12.49
CA ASP A 175 -5.41 4.94 -13.77
C ASP A 175 -6.31 6.18 -13.76
N THR A 176 -7.03 6.43 -12.65
CA THR A 176 -7.88 7.63 -12.51
C THR A 176 -7.07 8.92 -12.51
N VAL A 177 -5.89 8.91 -11.90
CA VAL A 177 -5.00 10.09 -11.83
C VAL A 177 -4.28 10.33 -13.16
N THR A 178 -3.89 9.26 -13.86
CA THR A 178 -3.10 9.36 -15.10
C THR A 178 -3.94 9.42 -16.38
N ARG A 179 -5.24 9.09 -16.32
CA ARG A 179 -6.10 9.15 -17.50
C ARG A 179 -6.24 10.60 -18.00
N PRO A 180 -6.32 10.79 -19.33
CA PRO A 180 -6.63 12.11 -19.87
C PRO A 180 -8.03 12.54 -19.40
N LEU A 181 -8.13 13.78 -18.94
CA LEU A 181 -9.41 14.40 -18.60
C LEU A 181 -10.31 14.44 -19.84
N THR A 182 -11.59 14.14 -19.65
CA THR A 182 -12.62 14.28 -20.68
C THR A 182 -12.82 15.75 -21.04
N ARG A 183 -13.45 16.02 -22.19
CA ARG A 183 -13.77 17.41 -22.59
C ARG A 183 -14.63 18.13 -21.54
N MET A 184 -15.59 17.45 -20.92
CA MET A 184 -16.42 18.04 -19.87
C MET A 184 -15.59 18.39 -18.63
N GLU A 185 -14.79 17.45 -18.11
CA GLU A 185 -13.93 17.70 -16.94
C GLU A 185 -12.93 18.83 -17.18
N ARG A 186 -12.41 18.96 -18.42
CA ARG A 186 -11.56 20.10 -18.80
C ARG A 186 -12.31 21.42 -18.75
N LEU A 187 -13.52 21.47 -19.32
CA LEU A 187 -14.36 22.67 -19.31
C LEU A 187 -14.79 23.02 -17.88
N GLU A 188 -15.14 22.05 -17.05
CA GLU A 188 -15.47 22.28 -15.63
C GLU A 188 -14.29 22.90 -14.88
N ALA A 189 -13.09 22.33 -15.02
CA ALA A 189 -11.88 22.89 -14.43
C ALA A 189 -11.58 24.32 -14.93
N GLU A 190 -11.82 24.59 -16.20
CA GLU A 190 -11.68 25.93 -16.79
C GLU A 190 -12.73 26.90 -16.24
N THR A 191 -13.99 26.49 -16.12
CA THR A 191 -15.04 27.33 -15.52
C THR A 191 -14.73 27.67 -14.08
N GLU A 192 -14.17 26.74 -13.31
CA GLU A 192 -13.81 26.99 -11.93
C GLU A 192 -12.63 27.97 -11.81
N ARG A 193 -11.61 27.82 -12.67
CA ARG A 193 -10.52 28.80 -12.77
C ARG A 193 -11.05 30.21 -13.07
N LEU A 194 -11.93 30.34 -14.05
CA LEU A 194 -12.53 31.62 -14.40
C LEU A 194 -13.38 32.21 -13.27
N ARG A 195 -14.06 31.37 -12.47
CA ARG A 195 -14.80 31.82 -11.27
C ARG A 195 -13.86 32.41 -10.22
N VAL A 196 -12.74 31.75 -9.95
CA VAL A 196 -11.72 32.22 -9.00
C VAL A 196 -11.13 33.55 -9.48
N ASP A 197 -10.70 33.61 -10.75
CA ASP A 197 -10.12 34.82 -11.34
C ASP A 197 -11.10 36.00 -11.29
N ARG A 198 -12.39 35.75 -11.58
CA ARG A 198 -13.45 36.75 -11.44
C ARG A 198 -13.59 37.23 -10.00
N GLY A 199 -13.53 36.33 -9.03
CA GLY A 199 -13.58 36.69 -7.61
C GLY A 199 -12.44 37.63 -7.23
N THR A 200 -11.22 37.29 -7.62
CA THR A 200 -10.03 38.13 -7.38
C THR A 200 -10.14 39.50 -8.06
N ALA A 201 -10.68 39.56 -9.28
CA ALA A 201 -10.87 40.83 -9.99
C ALA A 201 -11.90 41.74 -9.29
N LEU A 202 -12.99 41.16 -8.77
CA LEU A 202 -14.00 41.93 -8.02
C LEU A 202 -13.45 42.48 -6.71
N GLU A 203 -12.56 41.74 -6.04
CA GLU A 203 -11.90 42.21 -4.82
C GLU A 203 -10.98 43.40 -5.10
N LYS A 204 -10.14 43.31 -6.14
CA LYS A 204 -9.31 44.44 -6.60
C LYS A 204 -10.14 45.65 -7.00
N LEU A 205 -11.27 45.44 -7.69
CA LEU A 205 -12.17 46.54 -8.06
C LEU A 205 -12.69 47.26 -6.82
N LYS A 206 -13.11 46.51 -5.80
CA LYS A 206 -13.59 47.06 -4.52
C LYS A 206 -12.50 47.87 -3.80
N GLU A 207 -11.25 47.40 -3.82
CA GLU A 207 -10.11 48.14 -3.27
C GLU A 207 -9.92 49.49 -3.99
N CYS A 208 -9.89 49.48 -5.34
CA CYS A 208 -9.78 50.71 -6.12
C CYS A 208 -10.96 51.68 -5.86
N GLU A 209 -12.19 51.18 -5.76
CA GLU A 209 -13.36 52.00 -5.44
C GLU A 209 -13.24 52.65 -4.05
N GLN A 210 -12.75 51.90 -3.05
CA GLN A 210 -12.50 52.44 -1.72
C GLN A 210 -11.41 53.52 -1.71
N GLU A 211 -10.36 53.33 -2.49
CA GLU A 211 -9.26 54.29 -2.64
C GLU A 211 -9.74 55.58 -3.32
N VAL A 212 -10.48 55.48 -4.42
CA VAL A 212 -11.11 56.63 -5.09
C VAL A 212 -12.05 57.37 -4.13
N ALA A 213 -12.85 56.65 -3.35
CA ALA A 213 -13.74 57.25 -2.35
C ALA A 213 -12.98 57.91 -1.19
N ALA A 214 -11.81 57.39 -0.79
CA ALA A 214 -10.94 58.00 0.20
C ALA A 214 -10.34 59.32 -0.33
N LEU A 215 -9.74 59.30 -1.53
CA LEU A 215 -9.17 60.48 -2.18
C LEU A 215 -10.23 61.56 -2.44
N THR A 216 -11.44 61.16 -2.83
CA THR A 216 -12.57 62.10 -3.02
C THR A 216 -12.95 62.79 -1.71
N ARG A 217 -12.99 62.06 -0.59
CA ARG A 217 -13.25 62.63 0.75
C ARG A 217 -12.14 63.56 1.21
N GLU A 218 -10.88 63.21 0.94
CA GLU A 218 -9.73 64.07 1.23
C GLU A 218 -9.80 65.38 0.44
N ARG A 219 -10.08 65.31 -0.86
CA ARG A 219 -10.30 66.49 -1.71
C ARG A 219 -11.45 67.37 -1.21
N ALA A 220 -12.56 66.77 -0.74
CA ALA A 220 -13.67 67.52 -0.16
C ALA A 220 -13.32 68.20 1.17
N ARG A 221 -12.45 67.58 2.00
CA ARG A 221 -11.94 68.18 3.25
C ARG A 221 -10.90 69.28 2.98
N GLY A 222 -10.11 69.15 1.92
CA GLY A 222 -9.15 70.16 1.45
C GLY A 222 -9.82 71.38 0.78
N GLY A 223 -11.14 71.37 0.63
CA GLY A 223 -11.95 72.45 0.09
C GLY A 223 -12.26 73.58 1.06
N VAL A 224 -11.27 74.08 1.83
CA VAL A 224 -11.14 75.51 2.20
C VAL A 224 -9.65 75.81 2.43
N ASN A 225 -8.88 75.97 1.35
CA ASN A 225 -7.83 76.98 1.34
C ASN A 225 -7.61 77.47 -0.09
N SER A 226 -8.39 78.48 -0.47
CA SER A 226 -8.17 79.25 -1.68
C SER A 226 -6.88 80.05 -1.52
N HIS A 227 -5.73 79.50 -1.90
CA HIS A 227 -4.53 80.21 -2.39
C HIS A 227 -3.46 79.19 -2.82
N SER A 228 -3.55 78.73 -4.08
CA SER A 228 -2.41 78.45 -4.96
C SER A 228 -2.97 77.94 -6.30
N LEU A 229 -3.43 78.88 -7.13
CA LEU A 229 -3.71 78.66 -8.54
C LEU A 229 -2.62 79.39 -9.33
N ALA A 230 -1.46 78.77 -9.47
CA ALA A 230 -0.48 79.05 -10.52
C ALA A 230 0.51 77.89 -10.58
N GLU A 231 0.84 77.46 -11.81
CA GLU A 231 1.78 76.40 -12.17
C GLU A 231 1.18 74.98 -12.04
N VAL A 232 0.91 74.20 -13.08
CA VAL A 232 1.51 74.10 -14.42
C VAL A 232 0.42 73.63 -15.40
N GLY A 233 0.16 74.43 -16.43
CA GLY A 233 -0.49 73.96 -17.64
C GLY A 233 0.54 73.35 -18.59
N THR A 234 0.06 72.47 -19.50
CA THR A 234 0.77 71.78 -20.60
C THR A 234 1.71 70.64 -20.12
N THR A 235 1.59 69.39 -20.57
CA THR A 235 1.30 68.88 -21.92
C THR A 235 0.62 67.49 -21.88
N LEU A 236 -0.57 67.40 -22.48
CA LEU A 236 -0.99 66.23 -23.25
C LEU A 236 -0.07 66.09 -24.47
N GLN A 237 0.12 64.84 -24.92
CA GLN A 237 0.59 64.41 -26.25
C GLN A 237 2.07 63.98 -26.37
N GLU A 238 2.31 62.68 -26.17
CA GLU A 238 3.19 61.79 -26.96
C GLU A 238 3.12 60.38 -26.31
N GLY A 239 2.84 59.24 -26.95
CA GLY A 239 2.64 58.95 -28.37
C GLY A 239 1.50 57.94 -28.59
N SER A 240 0.58 58.34 -29.47
CA SER A 240 -0.08 57.43 -30.40
C SER A 240 0.99 56.79 -31.28
N GLY A 241 1.09 55.46 -31.25
CA GLY A 241 2.10 54.70 -31.97
C GLY A 241 1.73 53.23 -32.08
N ALA A 242 0.54 52.93 -32.58
CA ALA A 242 0.23 51.59 -33.11
C ALA A 242 -0.65 51.72 -34.34
N THR A 243 0.05 51.81 -35.46
CA THR A 243 -0.35 51.76 -36.85
C THR A 243 -1.47 50.76 -37.13
N THR A 244 -2.60 51.29 -37.59
CA THR A 244 -3.53 50.63 -38.50
C THR A 244 -2.78 50.29 -39.79
N GLN A 245 -2.40 49.03 -39.98
CA GLN A 245 -1.89 48.56 -41.27
C GLN A 245 -2.84 47.52 -41.87
N GLY A 246 -3.62 47.99 -42.83
CA GLY A 246 -3.82 47.28 -44.09
C GLY A 246 -4.64 45.99 -44.02
N ALA A 247 -5.96 46.15 -43.92
CA ALA A 247 -6.85 45.30 -44.68
C ALA A 247 -6.51 45.46 -46.18
N ARG A 248 -5.88 44.45 -46.79
CA ARG A 248 -5.78 44.33 -48.25
C ARG A 248 -6.27 42.94 -48.64
N ALA A 249 -7.31 42.97 -49.47
CA ALA A 249 -7.98 41.83 -50.05
C ALA A 249 -7.00 40.89 -50.77
N LEU A 250 -7.18 39.59 -50.55
CA LEU A 250 -6.95 38.56 -51.56
C LEU A 250 -8.22 37.72 -51.64
N THR A 251 -9.02 38.07 -52.64
CA THR A 251 -9.85 37.14 -53.38
C THR A 251 -9.01 35.94 -53.80
N HIS A 252 -9.34 34.75 -53.31
CA HIS A 252 -9.09 33.52 -54.05
C HIS A 252 -10.17 32.50 -53.69
N GLU A 253 -11.07 32.33 -54.64
CA GLU A 253 -11.59 31.05 -55.13
C GLU A 253 -11.67 29.91 -54.11
N GLY A 254 -12.90 29.57 -53.74
CA GLY A 254 -13.16 28.30 -53.11
C GLY A 254 -12.83 27.12 -54.03
N PRO A 255 -12.56 25.96 -53.43
CA PRO A 255 -13.01 24.73 -54.02
C PRO A 255 -14.04 24.07 -53.11
N ASP A 256 -15.14 23.72 -53.76
CA ASP A 256 -15.76 22.42 -53.66
C ASP A 256 -16.57 22.10 -52.39
N GLN A 257 -17.88 22.28 -52.54
CA GLN A 257 -18.87 21.60 -51.73
C GLN A 257 -18.81 20.10 -52.04
N GLY A 258 -18.18 19.34 -51.17
CA GLY A 258 -18.13 17.89 -51.26
C GLY A 258 -18.12 17.22 -49.89
N SER A 259 -19.25 17.18 -49.20
CA SER A 259 -19.61 16.05 -48.33
C SER A 259 -21.03 16.18 -47.78
N LEU A 260 -21.97 15.60 -48.53
CA LEU A 260 -23.04 14.72 -48.05
C LEU A 260 -23.35 14.81 -46.54
N LEU A 261 -24.44 15.49 -46.21
CA LEU A 261 -25.27 15.16 -45.06
C LEU A 261 -25.60 13.66 -45.11
N PRO A 262 -25.31 12.85 -44.07
CA PRO A 262 -25.95 11.56 -43.96
C PRO A 262 -27.41 11.77 -43.53
N ASP A 263 -28.32 11.28 -44.37
CA ASP A 263 -29.76 11.19 -44.13
C ASP A 263 -30.05 10.65 -42.72
N TYR A 264 -30.54 11.53 -41.84
CA TYR A 264 -31.13 11.11 -40.58
C TYR A 264 -32.53 10.54 -40.89
N ARG A 265 -32.60 9.23 -41.17
CA ARG A 265 -33.85 8.47 -41.17
C ARG A 265 -34.28 8.21 -39.72
N PRO A 266 -35.43 8.72 -39.25
CA PRO A 266 -36.00 8.25 -38.00
C PRO A 266 -36.52 6.82 -38.18
N THR A 267 -36.02 5.87 -37.39
CA THR A 267 -36.57 4.52 -37.27
C THR A 267 -37.92 4.58 -36.55
N PRO A 268 -38.97 3.89 -37.05
CA PRO A 268 -40.25 3.84 -36.36
C PRO A 268 -40.14 3.00 -35.09
N TYR A 269 -40.62 3.57 -33.98
CA TYR A 269 -40.95 2.82 -32.78
C TYR A 269 -42.03 1.78 -33.13
N GLU A 270 -41.70 0.50 -33.06
CA GLU A 270 -42.68 -0.57 -32.98
C GLU A 270 -43.33 -0.55 -31.57
N ARG A 271 -44.65 -0.67 -31.56
CA ARG A 271 -45.49 -0.92 -30.37
C ARG A 271 -45.55 -2.41 -30.09
#